data_AF-A0A6M2DVV5-F1
#
_entry.id   AF-A0A6M2DVV5-F1
#
_cell.length_a   1.000
_cell.length_b   1.000
_cell.length_c   1.000
_cell.angle_alpha   90.00
_cell.angle_beta   90.00
_cell.angle_gamma   90.00
#
_symmetry.space_group_name_H-M   'P 1'
#
loop_
_entity.id
_entity.type
_entity.pdbx_description
1 polymer ?
#
loop_
_entity_poly.entity_id
_entity_poly.type
_entity_poly.pdbx_seq_one_letter_code
_entity_poly.pdbx_strand_id
1 'polypeptide(L)'
;MTFTSARNLLGILRLSTALARLRLADIVEKEDVAEAIRLLEMSKDSLNQNVEQSMSRVPNTSDKIFALARELAGSNKTIKIADVMERCSSKGFKPDQVDACIEEYEELNVWQVNQTRTKITFI
;
A
#
# COMPACT_ATOMS: atom_id res chain seq x y z
N MET A 1 -12.80 -8.78 0.79
CA MET A 1 -13.04 -9.97 -0.09
C MET A 1 -14.52 -10.34 -0.07
N THR A 2 -15.21 -10.22 -1.21
CA THR A 2 -16.64 -10.60 -1.30
C THR A 2 -16.73 -12.10 -1.54
N PHE A 3 -17.27 -12.85 -0.58
CA PHE A 3 -17.56 -14.27 -0.76
C PHE A 3 -18.73 -14.44 -1.72
N THR A 4 -18.50 -15.19 -2.81
CA THR A 4 -19.54 -15.56 -3.76
C THR A 4 -20.41 -16.65 -3.12
N SER A 5 -21.63 -16.28 -2.74
CA SER A 5 -22.64 -17.17 -2.19
C SER A 5 -23.95 -16.98 -2.92
N ALA A 6 -24.78 -18.02 -3.00
CA ALA A 6 -26.12 -17.93 -3.57
C ALA A 6 -26.97 -16.80 -2.95
N ARG A 7 -26.78 -16.53 -1.65
CA ARG A 7 -27.44 -15.40 -0.96
C ARG A 7 -27.00 -14.04 -1.50
N ASN A 8 -25.71 -13.88 -1.82
CA ASN A 8 -25.17 -12.63 -2.35
C ASN A 8 -25.70 -12.37 -3.77
N LEU A 9 -25.77 -13.42 -4.60
CA LEU A 9 -26.35 -13.34 -5.94
C LEU A 9 -27.84 -12.94 -5.91
N LEU A 10 -28.62 -13.56 -5.01
CA LEU A 10 -30.01 -13.18 -4.80
C LEU A 10 -30.16 -11.74 -4.29
N GLY A 11 -29.24 -11.27 -3.45
CA GLY A 11 -29.19 -9.88 -3.00
C GLY A 11 -29.02 -8.90 -4.16
N ILE A 12 -28.08 -9.18 -5.08
CA ILE A 12 -27.84 -8.36 -6.27
C ILE A 12 -29.11 -8.31 -7.14
N LEU A 13 -29.76 -9.44 -7.40
CA LEU A 13 -31.02 -9.48 -8.18
C LEU A 13 -32.14 -8.63 -7.55
N ARG A 14 -32.26 -8.64 -6.22
CA ARG A 14 -33.26 -7.82 -5.50
C ARG A 14 -32.95 -6.33 -5.56
N LEU A 15 -31.67 -5.95 -5.47
CA LEU A 15 -31.25 -4.56 -5.63
C LEU A 15 -31.47 -4.06 -7.06
N SER A 16 -31.09 -4.84 -8.08
CA SER A 16 -31.30 -4.45 -9.49
C SER A 16 -32.78 -4.33 -9.86
N THR A 17 -33.63 -5.21 -9.36
CA THR A 17 -35.10 -5.09 -9.56
C THR A 17 -35.69 -3.87 -8.83
N ALA A 18 -35.16 -3.49 -7.68
CA ALA A 18 -35.56 -2.26 -6.99
C ALA A 18 -35.09 -1.00 -7.74
N LEU A 19 -33.87 -1.01 -8.30
CA LEU A 19 -33.35 0.10 -9.12
C LEU A 19 -34.18 0.32 -10.39
N ALA A 20 -34.55 -0.76 -11.09
CA ALA A 20 -35.45 -0.68 -12.24
C ALA A 20 -36.80 -0.03 -11.87
N ARG A 21 -37.35 -0.35 -10.69
CA ARG A 21 -38.59 0.26 -10.17
C ARG A 21 -38.42 1.74 -9.82
N LEU A 22 -37.27 2.16 -9.29
CA LEU A 22 -36.98 3.58 -9.05
C LEU A 22 -36.96 4.39 -10.34
N ARG A 23 -36.55 3.76 -11.45
CA ARG A 23 -36.60 4.34 -12.80
C ARG A 23 -38.00 4.25 -13.44
N LEU A 24 -38.98 3.64 -12.77
CA LEU A 24 -40.32 3.33 -13.30
C LEU A 24 -40.27 2.43 -14.56
N ALA A 25 -39.30 1.52 -14.62
CA ALA A 25 -39.15 0.54 -15.69
C ALA A 25 -39.57 -0.85 -15.22
N ASP A 26 -40.28 -1.59 -16.09
CA ASP A 26 -40.69 -2.98 -15.83
C ASP A 26 -39.59 -4.01 -16.14
N ILE A 27 -38.52 -3.58 -16.81
CA ILE A 27 -37.40 -4.43 -17.23
C ILE A 27 -36.12 -3.95 -16.55
N VAL A 28 -35.36 -4.91 -16.02
CA VAL A 28 -34.04 -4.67 -15.44
C VAL A 28 -33.02 -4.54 -16.58
N GLU A 29 -32.29 -3.44 -16.58
CA GLU A 29 -31.21 -3.21 -17.54
C GLU A 29 -29.85 -3.54 -16.95
N LYS A 30 -28.84 -3.64 -17.84
CA LYS A 30 -27.46 -3.90 -17.43
C LYS A 30 -26.93 -2.83 -16.48
N GLU A 31 -27.42 -1.60 -16.60
CA GLU A 31 -27.06 -0.47 -15.73
C GLU A 31 -27.50 -0.70 -14.28
N ASP A 32 -28.72 -1.24 -14.06
CA ASP A 32 -29.23 -1.57 -12.73
C ASP A 32 -28.41 -2.67 -12.04
N VAL A 33 -27.84 -3.59 -12.83
CA VAL A 33 -26.96 -4.66 -12.32
C VAL A 33 -25.58 -4.11 -11.99
N ALA A 34 -25.02 -3.27 -12.86
CA ALA A 34 -23.74 -2.62 -12.62
C ALA A 34 -23.79 -1.74 -11.35
N GLU A 35 -24.87 -0.97 -11.18
CA GLU A 35 -25.03 -0.10 -10.02
C GLU A 35 -25.27 -0.89 -8.73
N ALA A 36 -26.06 -1.98 -8.77
CA ALA A 36 -26.22 -2.86 -7.62
C ALA A 36 -24.90 -3.49 -7.15
N ILE A 37 -24.02 -3.88 -8.08
CA ILE A 37 -22.68 -4.40 -7.76
C ILE A 37 -21.83 -3.31 -7.13
N ARG A 38 -21.82 -2.11 -7.72
CA ARG A 38 -21.08 -0.95 -7.20
C ARG A 38 -21.51 -0.61 -5.77
N LEU A 39 -22.81 -0.55 -5.50
CA LEU A 39 -23.35 -0.27 -4.16
C LEU A 39 -22.92 -1.33 -3.15
N LEU A 40 -22.92 -2.60 -3.55
CA LEU A 40 -22.50 -3.70 -2.68
C LEU A 40 -21.01 -3.66 -2.37
N GLU A 41 -20.17 -3.23 -3.31
CA GLU A 41 -18.74 -3.00 -3.10
C GLU A 41 -18.50 -1.82 -2.16
N MET A 42 -19.15 -0.69 -2.42
CA MET A 42 -19.05 0.52 -1.59
C MET A 42 -19.53 0.30 -0.15
N SER A 43 -20.54 -0.56 0.07
CA SER A 43 -20.98 -0.93 1.43
C SER A 43 -19.90 -1.58 2.29
N LYS A 44 -18.82 -2.07 1.67
CA LYS A 44 -17.69 -2.73 2.34
C LYS A 44 -16.40 -1.92 2.24
N ASP A 45 -16.43 -0.77 1.57
CA ASP A 45 -15.25 0.06 1.35
C ASP A 45 -14.65 0.53 2.69
N SER A 46 -15.50 0.89 3.65
CA SER A 46 -15.08 1.28 5.00
C SER A 46 -14.25 0.21 5.72
N LEU A 47 -14.41 -1.07 5.38
CA LEU A 47 -13.60 -2.17 5.94
C LEU A 47 -12.27 -2.33 5.19
N ASN A 48 -12.24 -2.04 3.89
CA ASN A 48 -11.04 -2.16 3.05
C ASN A 48 -10.07 -0.98 3.21
N GLN A 49 -10.53 0.20 3.65
CA GLN A 49 -9.65 1.36 3.88
C GLN A 49 -8.49 1.06 4.85
N ASN A 50 -8.69 0.17 5.84
CA ASN A 50 -7.59 -0.29 6.72
C ASN A 50 -6.57 -1.19 5.99
N VAL A 51 -7.00 -1.93 4.96
CA VAL A 51 -6.14 -2.83 4.18
C VAL A 51 -5.42 -2.06 3.08
N GLU A 52 -6.09 -1.13 2.39
CA GLU A 52 -5.47 -0.30 1.35
C GLU A 52 -4.49 0.75 1.90
N GLN A 53 -4.65 1.24 3.14
CA GLN A 53 -3.60 2.06 3.77
C GLN A 53 -2.27 1.32 3.91
N SER A 54 -2.28 -0.01 3.96
CA SER A 54 -1.06 -0.83 3.99
C SER A 54 -0.52 -1.21 2.60
N MET A 55 -1.32 -1.09 1.53
CA MET A 55 -0.92 -1.43 0.16
C MET A 55 -0.77 -0.24 -0.80
N SER A 56 -1.33 0.92 -0.45
CA SER A 56 -1.32 2.15 -1.25
C SER A 56 -0.42 3.23 -0.62
N ARG A 57 0.73 2.84 -0.07
CA ARG A 57 1.85 3.77 -0.06
C ARG A 57 2.52 3.62 -1.41
N VAL A 58 2.37 4.62 -2.28
CA VAL A 58 3.33 4.83 -3.37
C VAL A 58 4.70 4.76 -2.70
N PRO A 59 5.55 3.77 -3.01
CA PRO A 59 6.78 3.58 -2.27
C PRO A 59 7.58 4.86 -2.44
N ASN A 60 7.70 5.59 -1.33
CA ASN A 60 8.43 6.83 -1.31
C ASN A 60 9.88 6.50 -1.67
N THR A 61 10.64 7.49 -2.15
CA THR A 61 12.05 7.25 -2.47
C THR A 61 12.78 6.67 -1.25
N SER A 62 12.38 7.10 -0.05
CA SER A 62 12.79 6.56 1.24
C SER A 62 12.42 5.08 1.45
N ASP A 63 11.19 4.65 1.14
CA ASP A 63 10.79 3.23 1.24
C ASP A 63 11.63 2.32 0.32
N LYS A 64 11.99 2.81 -0.88
CA LYS A 64 12.84 2.06 -1.82
C LYS A 64 14.28 1.93 -1.30
N ILE A 65 14.81 2.99 -0.70
CA ILE A 65 16.12 3.01 -0.05
C ILE A 65 16.10 2.09 1.19
N PHE A 66 15.03 2.12 1.97
CA PHE A 66 14.84 1.25 3.12
C PHE A 66 14.79 -0.23 2.72
N ALA A 67 14.04 -0.58 1.67
CA ALA A 67 13.99 -1.95 1.16
C ALA A 67 15.37 -2.46 0.70
N LEU A 68 16.17 -1.61 0.05
CA LEU A 68 17.55 -1.92 -0.34
C LEU A 68 18.47 -2.11 0.86
N ALA A 69 18.37 -1.20 1.84
CA ALA A 69 19.14 -1.32 3.08
C ALA A 69 18.73 -2.59 3.86
N ARG A 70 17.44 -2.93 3.89
CA ARG A 70 16.92 -4.16 4.50
C ARG A 70 17.47 -5.42 3.80
N GLU A 71 17.54 -5.42 2.46
CA GLU A 71 18.12 -6.51 1.68
C GLU A 71 19.62 -6.67 1.95
N LEU A 72 20.35 -5.56 2.06
CA LEU A 72 21.77 -5.54 2.47
C LEU A 72 22.00 -6.02 3.91
N ALA A 73 21.09 -5.66 4.84
CA ALA A 73 21.16 -6.13 6.22
C ALA A 73 20.98 -7.64 6.26
N GLY A 74 19.99 -8.17 5.54
CA GLY A 74 19.61 -9.57 5.60
C GLY A 74 19.34 -9.99 7.05
N SER A 75 20.29 -10.71 7.65
CA SER A 75 20.26 -11.16 9.06
C SER A 75 21.11 -10.30 10.02
N ASN A 76 21.94 -9.40 9.51
CA ASN A 76 22.78 -8.51 10.32
C ASN A 76 22.02 -7.23 10.66
N LYS A 77 22.00 -6.87 11.96
CA LYS A 77 21.41 -5.62 12.42
C LYS A 77 22.23 -4.38 12.07
N THR A 78 23.47 -4.53 11.61
CA THR A 78 24.39 -3.40 11.37
C THR A 78 24.95 -3.45 9.95
N ILE A 79 24.87 -2.33 9.22
CA ILE A 79 25.37 -2.16 7.85
C ILE A 79 26.32 -0.95 7.80
N LYS A 80 27.31 -0.96 6.91
CA LYS A 80 28.13 0.22 6.64
C LYS A 80 27.40 1.19 5.69
N ILE A 81 27.54 2.49 5.94
CA ILE A 81 26.94 3.53 5.10
C ILE A 81 27.51 3.49 3.67
N ALA A 82 28.81 3.15 3.53
CA ALA A 82 29.45 3.00 2.24
C ALA A 82 28.76 1.95 1.34
N ASP A 83 28.35 0.81 1.90
CA ASP A 83 27.70 -0.27 1.15
C ASP A 83 26.28 0.15 0.71
N VAL A 84 25.57 0.92 1.55
CA VAL A 84 24.26 1.49 1.22
C VAL A 84 24.38 2.54 0.11
N MET A 85 25.38 3.42 0.19
CA MET A 85 25.67 4.46 -0.80
C MET A 85 26.03 3.86 -2.17
N GLU A 86 26.82 2.79 -2.20
CA GLU A 86 27.21 2.08 -3.43
C GLU A 86 25.99 1.41 -4.11
N ARG A 87 25.12 0.75 -3.33
CA ARG A 87 23.89 0.15 -3.86
C ARG A 87 22.86 1.18 -4.31
N CYS A 88 22.73 2.29 -3.61
CA CYS A 88 21.86 3.39 -4.02
C CYS A 88 22.36 4.05 -5.31
N SER A 89 23.69 4.23 -5.44
CA SER A 89 24.33 4.72 -6.68
C SER A 89 24.09 3.77 -7.85
N SER A 90 24.20 2.46 -7.63
CA SER A 90 23.94 1.42 -8.65
C SER A 90 22.51 1.45 -9.18
N LYS A 91 21.55 1.95 -8.39
CA LYS A 91 20.13 2.03 -8.72
C LYS A 91 19.69 3.43 -9.19
N GLY A 92 20.64 4.37 -9.31
CA GLY A 92 20.44 5.71 -9.87
C GLY A 92 19.92 6.76 -8.89
N PHE A 93 19.95 6.49 -7.58
CA PHE A 93 19.56 7.49 -6.57
C PHE A 93 20.69 8.49 -6.33
N LYS A 94 20.34 9.75 -6.11
CA LYS A 94 21.34 10.79 -5.77
C LYS A 94 21.82 10.58 -4.33
N PRO A 95 23.11 10.80 -4.03
CA PRO A 95 23.64 10.66 -2.67
C PRO A 95 22.91 11.57 -1.67
N ASP A 96 22.53 12.78 -2.11
CA ASP A 96 21.76 13.75 -1.33
C ASP A 96 20.40 13.21 -0.84
N GLN A 97 19.72 12.40 -1.66
CA GLN A 97 18.47 11.76 -1.28
C GLN A 97 18.68 10.64 -0.25
N VAL A 98 19.82 9.96 -0.31
CA VAL A 98 20.18 8.89 0.63
C VAL A 98 20.51 9.49 2.00
N ASP A 99 21.30 10.56 2.03
CA ASP A 99 21.61 11.28 3.28
C ASP A 99 20.35 11.84 3.95
N ALA A 100 19.45 12.48 3.18
CA ALA A 100 18.18 12.97 3.71
C ALA A 100 17.29 11.83 4.25
N CYS A 101 17.27 10.66 3.59
CA CYS A 101 16.54 9.50 4.10
C CYS A 101 17.15 8.94 5.38
N ILE A 102 18.49 8.90 5.49
CA ILE A 102 19.17 8.43 6.70
C ILE A 102 18.81 9.33 7.89
N GLU A 103 18.78 10.64 7.69
CA GLU A 103 18.39 11.62 8.72
C GLU A 103 16.91 11.45 9.13
N GLU A 104 16.00 11.31 8.16
CA GLU A 104 14.57 11.06 8.43
C GLU A 104 14.35 9.75 9.21
N TYR A 105 15.06 8.67 8.85
CA TYR A 105 14.96 7.39 9.56
C TYR A 105 15.67 7.38 10.92
N GLU A 106 16.65 8.25 11.14
CA GLU A 106 17.25 8.51 12.45
C GLU A 106 16.25 9.25 13.36
N GLU A 107 15.59 10.30 12.86
CA GLU A 107 14.54 11.02 13.61
C GLU A 107 13.36 10.11 13.98
N LEU A 108 12.98 9.20 13.08
CA LEU A 108 11.94 8.20 13.31
C LEU A 108 12.38 7.04 14.23
N ASN A 109 13.63 7.04 14.74
CA ASN A 109 14.22 5.97 15.56
C ASN A 109 14.17 4.58 14.92
N VAL A 110 14.18 4.51 13.59
CA VAL A 110 14.23 3.25 12.84
C VAL A 110 15.69 2.82 12.64
N TRP A 111 16.58 3.79 12.43
CA TRP A 111 18.00 3.60 12.21
C TRP A 111 18.83 4.35 13.27
N GLN A 112 19.86 3.69 13.78
CA GLN A 112 20.83 4.30 14.68
C GLN A 112 22.18 4.45 13.97
N VAL A 113 22.60 5.68 13.76
CA VAL A 113 23.90 5.99 13.14
C VAL A 113 24.98 6.02 14.23
N ASN A 114 26.13 5.43 13.95
CA ASN A 114 27.29 5.51 14.85
C ASN A 114 27.83 6.96 14.91
N GLN A 115 28.44 7.38 16.03
CA GLN A 115 29.09 8.70 16.20
C GLN A 115 30.07 9.08 15.07
N THR A 116 30.65 8.09 14.37
CA THR A 116 31.56 8.31 13.24
C THR A 116 30.87 8.37 11.87
N ARG A 117 29.53 8.27 11.79
CA ARG A 117 28.75 8.17 10.54
C ARG A 117 29.27 7.13 9.54
N THR A 118 29.81 6.01 10.03
CA THR A 118 30.34 4.92 9.18
C THR A 118 29.41 3.71 9.11
N LYS A 119 28.54 3.53 10.11
CA LYS A 119 27.67 2.36 10.26
C LYS A 119 26.27 2.77 10.72
N ILE A 120 25.26 2.11 10.18
CA ILE A 120 23.84 2.20 10.58
C ILE A 120 23.46 0.89 11.25
N THR A 121 22.74 0.96 12.37
CA THR A 121 22.14 -0.19 13.06
C THR A 121 20.63 -0.10 13.01
N PHE A 122 19.95 -1.17 12.61
CA PHE A 122 18.50 -1.31 12.70
C PHE A 122 18.11 -1.57 14.15
N ILE A 123 17.26 -0.71 14.70
CA ILE A 123 16.62 -0.91 16.02
C ILE A 123 15.51 -1.94 15.87
#